data_AF-A0A7S3HJ63-F1
#
_entry.id   AF-A0A7S3HJ63-F1
#
_cell.length_a   1.000
_cell.length_b   1.000
_cell.length_c   1.000
_cell.angle_alpha   90.00
_cell.angle_beta   90.00
_cell.angle_gamma   90.00
#
_symmetry.space_group_name_H-M   'P 1'
#
loop_
_entity.id
_entity.type
_entity.pdbx_description
1 polymer ?
#
loop_
_entity_poly.entity_id
_entity_poly.type
_entity_poly.pdbx_seq_one_letter_code
_entity_poly.pdbx_strand_id
1 'polypeptide(L)'
;NYGDNTVLQYDDVCKLDFGVQVGGRIVDCAFTVAFNPKYDAIIQASKSGTNAGIKAAGIDARMGEIGGDIQEAIESYEIELNGKTLPIKPVRNLNGHSIGPYQIHGGKSVPIVKGPESEKMEEGEFYAIETFASCGKGYIVEDLECSHYMKVFDAPHTPLRVKSSKALLHCIEQNFGTLAFCRRWLDDLGQTRHLMALKNLVDNDLVQPYPPLCDVKGSYVTQMEHTILL
;
A
#
# COMPACT_ATOMS: atom_id res chain seq x y z
N ASN A 1 -3.00 8.15 -14.74
CA ASN A 1 -3.42 9.52 -15.03
C ASN A 1 -2.60 10.02 -16.20
N TYR A 2 -2.98 9.65 -17.43
CA TYR A 2 -2.34 10.26 -18.59
C TYR A 2 -2.51 11.78 -18.51
N GLY A 3 -1.45 12.53 -18.79
CA GLY A 3 -1.41 13.99 -18.62
C GLY A 3 -0.84 14.47 -17.28
N ASP A 4 -0.46 13.57 -16.37
CA ASP A 4 0.39 13.93 -15.23
C ASP A 4 1.81 14.27 -15.74
N ASN A 5 2.26 15.49 -15.46
CA ASN A 5 3.55 16.03 -15.90
C ASN A 5 4.58 16.07 -14.77
N THR A 6 4.34 15.36 -13.66
CA THR A 6 5.29 15.25 -12.55
C THR A 6 6.57 14.60 -13.05
N VAL A 7 7.71 15.24 -12.76
CA VAL A 7 9.03 14.75 -13.12
C VAL A 7 9.78 14.41 -11.84
N LEU A 8 10.35 13.22 -11.76
CA LEU A 8 11.19 12.78 -10.65
C LEU A 8 12.42 13.71 -10.52
N GLN A 9 12.62 14.28 -9.33
CA GLN A 9 13.70 15.22 -9.01
C GLN A 9 14.82 14.55 -8.19
N TYR A 10 15.96 15.24 -8.12
CA TYR A 10 17.12 14.78 -7.32
C TYR A 10 16.80 14.63 -5.82
N ASP A 11 15.98 15.53 -5.28
CA ASP A 11 15.62 15.57 -3.87
C ASP A 11 14.33 14.78 -3.55
N ASP A 12 13.79 14.00 -4.49
CA ASP A 12 12.60 13.18 -4.25
C ASP A 12 12.95 11.88 -3.51
N VAL A 13 11.97 11.42 -2.73
CA VAL A 13 11.93 10.09 -2.12
C VAL A 13 10.77 9.32 -2.74
N CYS A 14 11.09 8.44 -3.69
CA CYS A 14 10.13 7.70 -4.49
C CYS A 14 10.01 6.26 -3.97
N LYS A 15 8.80 5.81 -3.64
CA LYS A 15 8.55 4.39 -3.34
C LYS A 15 8.14 3.72 -4.65
N LEU A 16 8.87 2.68 -5.03
CA LEU A 16 8.52 1.80 -6.12
C LEU A 16 7.90 0.55 -5.52
N ASP A 17 6.60 0.44 -5.71
CA ASP A 17 5.74 -0.59 -5.16
C ASP A 17 4.92 -1.16 -6.33
N PHE A 18 5.13 -2.44 -6.62
CA PHE A 18 4.47 -3.11 -7.72
C PHE A 18 4.34 -4.61 -7.47
N GLY A 19 3.21 -5.17 -7.89
CA GLY A 19 2.92 -6.59 -7.75
C GLY A 19 3.03 -7.38 -9.05
N VAL A 20 3.29 -8.68 -8.91
CA VAL A 20 3.13 -9.68 -9.97
C VAL A 20 2.29 -10.85 -9.44
N GLN A 21 1.63 -11.61 -10.32
CA GLN A 21 0.92 -12.81 -9.89
C GLN A 21 0.94 -13.92 -10.93
N VAL A 22 0.85 -15.17 -10.45
CA VAL A 22 0.58 -16.35 -11.28
C VAL A 22 -0.55 -17.15 -10.63
N GLY A 23 -1.64 -17.37 -11.36
CA GLY A 23 -2.79 -18.13 -10.85
C GLY A 23 -3.41 -17.54 -9.58
N GLY A 24 -3.36 -16.21 -9.43
CA GLY A 24 -3.88 -15.48 -8.27
C GLY A 24 -2.93 -15.45 -7.08
N ARG A 25 -1.75 -16.07 -7.16
CA ARG A 25 -0.71 -15.99 -6.13
C ARG A 25 0.09 -14.72 -6.35
N ILE A 26 -0.16 -13.73 -5.50
CA ILE A 26 0.41 -12.38 -5.62
C ILE A 26 1.75 -12.33 -4.89
N VAL A 27 2.73 -11.68 -5.51
CA VAL A 27 3.91 -11.14 -4.84
C VAL A 27 3.73 -9.64 -4.77
N ASP A 28 3.67 -9.13 -3.55
CA ASP A 28 3.69 -7.73 -3.19
C ASP A 28 5.07 -7.36 -2.60
N CYS A 29 5.69 -6.34 -3.17
CA CYS A 29 7.07 -5.99 -2.82
C CYS A 29 7.39 -4.57 -3.28
N ALA A 30 8.02 -3.83 -2.37
CA ALA A 30 8.31 -2.42 -2.55
C ALA A 30 9.70 -2.06 -2.01
N PHE A 31 10.27 -1.02 -2.59
CA PHE A 31 11.50 -0.40 -2.11
C PHE A 31 11.50 1.10 -2.36
N THR A 32 12.33 1.82 -1.62
CA THR A 32 12.49 3.27 -1.80
C THR A 32 13.72 3.60 -2.64
N VAL A 33 13.54 4.53 -3.57
CA VAL A 33 14.57 5.16 -4.39
C VAL A 33 14.70 6.62 -3.97
N ALA A 34 15.92 7.03 -3.64
CA ALA A 34 16.29 8.43 -3.49
C ALA A 34 17.72 8.62 -4.01
N PHE A 35 18.00 9.79 -4.58
CA PHE A 35 19.33 10.08 -5.14
C PHE A 35 20.22 10.85 -4.17
N ASN A 36 19.62 11.62 -3.26
CA ASN A 36 20.34 12.39 -2.27
C ASN A 36 20.61 11.53 -1.01
N PRO A 37 21.88 11.30 -0.63
CA PRO A 37 22.24 10.43 0.50
C PRO A 37 21.75 10.95 1.86
N LYS A 38 21.27 12.19 1.96
CA LYS A 38 20.60 12.69 3.18
C LYS A 38 19.40 11.84 3.61
N TYR A 39 18.83 11.04 2.69
CA TYR A 39 17.71 10.14 2.97
C TYR A 39 18.14 8.72 3.36
N ASP A 40 19.43 8.39 3.37
CA ASP A 40 19.91 7.04 3.64
C ASP A 40 19.43 6.54 5.02
N ALA A 41 19.48 7.39 6.05
CA ALA A 41 19.07 7.02 7.40
C ALA A 41 17.59 6.61 7.48
N ILE A 42 16.68 7.36 6.83
CA ILE A 42 15.25 7.03 6.84
C ILE A 42 14.94 5.80 5.97
N ILE A 43 15.69 5.57 4.89
CA ILE A 43 15.60 4.35 4.08
C ILE A 43 16.09 3.13 4.89
N GLN A 44 17.18 3.28 5.66
CA GLN A 44 17.63 2.22 6.56
C GLN A 44 16.63 1.94 7.69
N ALA A 45 15.91 2.96 8.16
CA ALA A 45 14.88 2.79 9.18
C ALA A 45 13.73 1.90 8.70
N SER A 46 13.13 2.19 7.53
CA SER A 46 12.07 1.32 6.95
C SER A 46 12.61 -0.07 6.62
N LYS A 47 13.81 -0.19 6.06
CA LYS A 47 14.44 -1.50 5.82
C LYS A 47 14.64 -2.30 7.11
N SER A 48 15.07 -1.65 8.18
CA SER A 48 15.28 -2.30 9.48
C SER A 48 13.96 -2.72 10.13
N GLY A 49 12.94 -1.85 10.07
CA GLY A 49 11.57 -2.18 10.48
C GLY A 49 11.05 -3.40 9.75
N THR A 50 11.11 -3.41 8.42
CA THR A 50 10.62 -4.55 7.61
C THR A 50 11.36 -5.85 7.93
N ASN A 51 12.70 -5.81 8.08
CA ASN A 51 13.46 -7.00 8.46
C ASN A 51 13.17 -7.50 9.87
N ALA A 52 12.90 -6.58 10.82
CA ALA A 52 12.46 -6.95 12.16
C ALA A 52 11.08 -7.64 12.10
N GLY A 53 10.15 -7.08 11.34
CA GLY A 53 8.83 -7.69 11.10
C GLY A 53 8.92 -9.08 10.48
N ILE A 54 9.73 -9.26 9.43
CA ILE A 54 9.94 -10.57 8.79
C ILE A 54 10.54 -11.58 9.76
N LYS A 55 11.49 -11.16 10.60
CA LYS A 55 12.13 -12.03 11.59
C LYS A 55 11.18 -12.44 12.72
N ALA A 56 10.27 -11.54 13.10
CA ALA A 56 9.26 -11.77 14.14
C ALA A 56 8.06 -12.56 13.61
N ALA A 57 7.81 -12.52 12.30
CA ALA A 57 6.74 -13.26 11.66
C ALA A 57 6.96 -14.78 11.72
N GLY A 58 5.86 -15.52 11.86
CA GLY A 58 5.87 -16.97 11.97
C GLY A 58 4.53 -17.49 12.45
N ILE A 59 4.27 -18.78 12.25
CA ILE A 59 3.08 -19.44 12.79
C ILE A 59 2.99 -19.17 14.30
N ASP A 60 1.80 -18.84 14.79
CA ASP A 60 1.49 -18.43 16.16
C ASP A 60 2.03 -17.07 16.63
N ALA A 61 2.80 -16.35 15.80
CA ALA A 61 3.26 -14.99 16.12
C ALA A 61 2.06 -14.03 16.21
N ARG A 62 2.10 -13.13 17.20
CA ARG A 62 1.01 -12.17 17.46
C ARG A 62 1.25 -10.86 16.73
N MET A 63 0.23 -10.37 16.05
CA MET A 63 0.31 -9.14 15.25
C MET A 63 0.80 -7.93 16.06
N GLY A 64 0.29 -7.71 17.28
CA GLY A 64 0.70 -6.58 18.12
C GLY A 64 2.16 -6.66 18.63
N GLU A 65 2.71 -7.87 18.75
CA GLU A 65 4.12 -8.08 19.13
C GLU A 65 5.05 -7.79 17.94
N ILE A 66 4.70 -8.28 16.74
CA ILE A 66 5.39 -7.95 15.49
C ILE A 66 5.44 -6.43 15.28
N GLY A 67 4.31 -5.75 15.49
CA GLY A 67 4.25 -4.29 15.40
C GLY A 67 5.12 -3.56 16.44
N GLY A 68 5.32 -4.17 17.62
CA GLY A 68 6.25 -3.67 18.63
C GLY A 68 7.72 -3.76 18.18
N ASP A 69 8.13 -4.90 17.65
CA ASP A 69 9.49 -5.13 17.14
C ASP A 69 9.80 -4.20 15.96
N ILE A 70 8.84 -4.00 15.06
CA ILE A 70 8.94 -3.05 13.94
C ILE A 70 9.10 -1.62 14.46
N GLN A 71 8.27 -1.20 15.42
CA GLN A 71 8.33 0.15 15.97
C GLN A 71 9.66 0.42 16.65
N GLU A 72 10.16 -0.49 17.48
CA GLU A 72 11.46 -0.35 18.14
C GLU A 72 12.59 -0.19 17.12
N ALA A 73 12.57 -1.01 16.06
CA ALA A 73 13.56 -0.93 15.00
C ALA A 73 13.52 0.43 14.27
N ILE A 74 12.33 0.94 13.91
CA ILE A 74 12.19 2.22 13.20
C ILE A 74 12.56 3.42 14.10
N GLU A 75 12.08 3.44 15.35
CA GLU A 75 12.28 4.55 16.29
C GLU A 75 13.72 4.61 16.84
N SER A 76 14.55 3.60 16.58
CA SER A 76 15.99 3.62 16.87
C SER A 76 16.81 4.53 15.94
N TYR A 77 16.20 5.06 14.87
CA TYR A 77 16.85 5.92 13.89
C TYR A 77 16.42 7.39 14.01
N GLU A 78 17.32 8.28 13.58
CA GLU A 78 17.08 9.71 13.40
C GLU A 78 17.61 10.16 12.03
N ILE A 79 17.14 11.32 11.55
CA ILE A 79 17.57 11.92 10.29
C ILE A 79 17.91 13.41 10.50
N GLU A 80 19.01 13.87 9.90
CA GLU A 80 19.34 15.30 9.85
C GLU A 80 18.80 15.93 8.57
N LEU A 81 17.88 16.88 8.70
CA LEU A 81 17.32 17.66 7.59
C LEU A 81 17.45 19.15 7.89
N ASN A 82 18.09 19.90 6.98
CA ASN A 82 18.25 21.36 7.09
C ASN A 82 18.87 21.81 8.44
N GLY A 83 19.88 21.07 8.93
CA GLY A 83 20.56 21.35 10.20
C GLY A 83 19.73 21.04 11.44
N LYS A 84 18.67 20.23 11.32
CA LYS A 84 17.86 19.74 12.44
C LYS A 84 17.80 18.22 12.43
N THR A 85 18.12 17.62 13.57
CA THR A 85 17.88 16.20 13.82
C THR A 85 16.41 15.96 14.15
N LEU A 86 15.78 15.03 13.44
CA LEU A 86 14.39 14.64 13.61
C LEU A 86 14.30 13.14 13.92
N PRO A 87 13.47 12.73 14.89
CA PRO A 87 13.20 11.31 15.10
C PRO A 87 12.42 10.74 13.92
N ILE A 88 12.73 9.50 13.55
CA ILE A 88 11.95 8.76 12.55
C ILE A 88 10.85 7.98 13.26
N LYS A 89 9.65 7.96 12.67
CA LYS A 89 8.46 7.32 13.25
C LYS A 89 7.85 6.33 12.27
N PRO A 90 7.30 5.21 12.73
CA PRO A 90 6.40 4.42 11.91
C PRO A 90 5.15 5.23 11.53
N VAL A 91 4.63 5.02 10.33
CA VAL A 91 3.33 5.56 9.92
C VAL A 91 2.21 4.71 10.53
N ARG A 92 1.77 5.09 11.74
CA ARG A 92 0.95 4.23 12.63
C ARG A 92 -0.43 3.80 12.11
N ASN A 93 -0.89 4.33 10.98
CA ASN A 93 -2.15 3.95 10.34
C ASN A 93 -1.97 3.30 8.97
N LEU A 94 -0.75 2.85 8.65
CA LEU A 94 -0.45 1.88 7.60
C LEU A 94 0.00 0.57 8.25
N ASN A 95 -0.22 -0.54 7.57
CA ASN A 95 0.01 -1.88 8.08
C ASN A 95 0.38 -2.79 6.92
N GLY A 96 1.15 -3.84 7.17
CA GLY A 96 1.16 -4.99 6.26
C GLY A 96 -0.15 -5.76 6.33
N HIS A 97 -0.27 -6.84 5.55
CA HIS A 97 -1.53 -7.57 5.44
C HIS A 97 -1.35 -9.01 5.01
N SER A 98 -2.33 -9.86 5.32
CA SER A 98 -2.41 -11.17 4.67
C SER A 98 -2.75 -11.03 3.19
N ILE A 99 -2.39 -12.03 2.39
CA ILE A 99 -2.65 -12.08 0.94
C ILE A 99 -3.44 -13.36 0.62
N GLY A 100 -4.54 -13.20 -0.11
CA GLY A 100 -5.37 -14.30 -0.61
C GLY A 100 -5.28 -14.47 -2.14
N PRO A 101 -5.79 -15.59 -2.70
CA PRO A 101 -5.87 -15.77 -4.15
C PRO A 101 -6.68 -14.66 -4.81
N TYR A 102 -6.04 -13.87 -5.69
CA TYR A 102 -6.64 -12.69 -6.33
C TYR A 102 -7.15 -11.62 -5.36
N GLN A 103 -6.67 -11.62 -4.11
CA GLN A 103 -7.12 -10.74 -3.05
C GLN A 103 -5.90 -10.14 -2.36
N ILE A 104 -5.53 -8.91 -2.73
CA ILE A 104 -4.32 -8.27 -2.19
C ILE A 104 -4.39 -8.12 -0.67
N HIS A 105 -5.55 -7.71 -0.13
CA HIS A 105 -5.81 -7.66 1.31
C HIS A 105 -6.71 -8.83 1.74
N GLY A 106 -6.08 -9.88 2.29
CA GLY A 106 -6.71 -11.14 2.73
C GLY A 106 -7.48 -11.06 4.05
N GLY A 107 -7.56 -9.89 4.69
CA GLY A 107 -8.42 -9.62 5.84
C GLY A 107 -7.72 -9.53 7.19
N LYS A 108 -6.46 -9.97 7.31
CA LYS A 108 -5.62 -9.75 8.50
C LYS A 108 -4.66 -8.60 8.26
N SER A 109 -4.42 -7.79 9.29
CA SER A 109 -3.50 -6.65 9.24
C SER A 109 -2.29 -6.89 10.14
N VAL A 110 -1.09 -6.59 9.64
CA VAL A 110 0.17 -6.65 10.38
C VAL A 110 0.55 -5.22 10.80
N PRO A 111 0.30 -4.82 12.05
CA PRO A 111 0.57 -3.46 12.49
C PRO A 111 2.08 -3.20 12.49
N ILE A 112 2.45 -1.93 12.30
CA ILE A 112 3.85 -1.46 12.39
C ILE A 112 4.13 -0.63 13.65
N VAL A 113 3.18 -0.68 14.59
CA VAL A 113 3.26 -0.09 15.93
C VAL A 113 2.79 -1.11 16.95
N LYS A 114 3.30 -0.99 18.17
CA LYS A 114 2.83 -1.80 19.29
C LYS A 114 1.35 -1.56 19.54
N GLY A 115 0.58 -2.62 19.68
CA GLY A 115 -0.84 -2.55 20.00
C GLY A 115 -1.38 -3.79 20.71
N PRO A 116 -2.67 -3.79 21.09
CA PRO A 116 -3.31 -4.88 21.83
C PRO A 116 -3.72 -6.07 20.94
N GLU A 117 -3.43 -6.03 19.64
CA GLU A 117 -3.83 -7.03 18.65
C GLU A 117 -3.23 -8.40 19.02
N SER A 118 -4.13 -9.32 19.37
CA SER A 118 -3.76 -10.69 19.78
C SER A 118 -3.98 -11.73 18.69
N GLU A 119 -4.49 -11.30 17.51
CA GLU A 119 -4.60 -12.12 16.31
C GLU A 119 -3.24 -12.70 15.95
N LYS A 120 -3.27 -13.94 15.46
CA LYS A 120 -2.07 -14.71 15.16
C LYS A 120 -1.97 -15.01 13.67
N MET A 121 -0.72 -15.12 13.23
CA MET A 121 -0.37 -15.74 11.96
C MET A 121 -0.62 -17.25 12.01
N GLU A 122 -1.18 -17.81 10.95
CA GLU A 122 -1.55 -19.22 10.81
C GLU A 122 -0.74 -19.92 9.71
N GLU A 123 -0.63 -21.24 9.79
CA GLU A 123 0.08 -22.08 8.81
C GLU A 123 -0.53 -21.94 7.40
N GLY A 124 0.31 -21.77 6.38
CA GLY A 124 -0.11 -21.68 4.98
C GLY A 124 -0.61 -20.29 4.54
N GLU A 125 -0.60 -19.30 5.44
CA GLU A 125 -0.91 -17.91 5.10
C GLU A 125 0.25 -17.22 4.37
N PHE A 126 -0.10 -16.30 3.48
CA PHE A 126 0.83 -15.39 2.83
C PHE A 126 0.68 -14.01 3.45
N TYR A 127 1.78 -13.30 3.62
CA TYR A 127 1.77 -11.95 4.18
C TYR A 127 2.66 -11.01 3.38
N ALA A 128 2.15 -9.81 3.12
CA ALA A 128 2.95 -8.64 2.81
C ALA A 128 3.43 -8.03 4.12
N ILE A 129 4.74 -8.11 4.39
CA ILE A 129 5.37 -7.43 5.51
C ILE A 129 5.97 -6.15 4.96
N GLU A 130 5.23 -5.06 5.12
CA GLU A 130 5.64 -3.71 4.73
C GLU A 130 5.74 -2.79 5.95
N THR A 131 6.68 -1.85 5.88
CA THR A 131 6.80 -0.82 6.89
C THR A 131 7.06 0.53 6.26
N PHE A 132 6.58 1.57 6.94
CA PHE A 132 6.66 2.93 6.49
C PHE A 132 7.30 3.80 7.56
N ALA A 133 8.44 4.41 7.22
CA ALA A 133 9.17 5.29 8.13
C ALA A 133 9.01 6.74 7.67
N SER A 134 8.61 7.63 8.58
CA SER A 134 8.31 9.04 8.32
C SER A 134 9.11 9.97 9.24
N CYS A 135 9.58 11.10 8.70
CA CYS A 135 10.09 12.23 9.49
C CYS A 135 9.00 13.28 9.82
N GLY A 136 7.73 12.98 9.52
CA GLY A 136 6.56 13.84 9.69
C GLY A 136 5.76 13.53 10.96
N LYS A 137 4.43 13.49 10.81
CA LYS A 137 3.51 13.11 11.89
C LYS A 137 3.44 11.60 12.13
N GLY A 138 3.98 10.79 11.22
CA GLY A 138 3.84 9.33 11.26
C GLY A 138 2.37 8.93 11.15
N TYR A 139 1.61 9.64 10.32
CA TYR A 139 0.19 9.40 10.09
C TYR A 139 -0.20 9.92 8.71
N ILE A 140 -0.78 9.05 7.89
CA ILE A 140 -1.22 9.43 6.55
C ILE A 140 -2.69 9.83 6.53
N VAL A 141 -3.03 10.69 5.58
CA VAL A 141 -4.40 11.03 5.19
C VAL A 141 -4.51 10.90 3.68
N GLU A 142 -5.73 10.70 3.19
CA GLU A 142 -5.99 10.73 1.75
C GLU A 142 -5.75 12.15 1.21
N ASP A 143 -5.00 12.27 0.12
CA ASP A 143 -4.74 13.52 -0.58
C ASP A 143 -4.53 13.24 -2.09
N LEU A 144 -4.55 14.30 -2.90
CA LEU A 144 -4.34 14.27 -4.35
C LEU A 144 -5.41 13.50 -5.14
N GLU A 145 -5.20 13.40 -6.46
CA GLU A 145 -6.13 12.74 -7.35
C GLU A 145 -6.04 11.21 -7.26
N CYS A 146 -7.16 10.56 -6.94
CA CYS A 146 -7.26 9.10 -6.90
C CYS A 146 -6.93 8.45 -8.26
N SER A 147 -6.04 7.47 -8.24
CA SER A 147 -5.60 6.73 -9.42
C SER A 147 -5.83 5.23 -9.34
N HIS A 148 -5.84 4.67 -8.13
CA HIS A 148 -6.00 3.24 -7.86
C HIS A 148 -7.43 2.91 -7.49
N TYR A 149 -7.89 1.76 -7.99
CA TYR A 149 -9.23 1.25 -7.79
C TYR A 149 -9.15 -0.27 -7.72
N MET A 150 -10.07 -0.88 -6.99
CA MET A 150 -10.19 -2.34 -6.95
C MET A 150 -11.66 -2.72 -6.90
N LYS A 151 -12.04 -3.80 -7.58
CA LYS A 151 -13.39 -4.34 -7.40
C LYS A 151 -13.52 -4.81 -5.95
N VAL A 152 -14.64 -4.49 -5.30
CA VAL A 152 -14.91 -5.02 -3.96
C VAL A 152 -15.01 -6.55 -4.07
N PHE A 153 -14.21 -7.28 -3.29
CA PHE A 153 -14.02 -8.73 -3.48
C PHE A 153 -15.35 -9.49 -3.39
N ASP A 154 -16.14 -9.21 -2.35
CA ASP A 154 -17.46 -9.79 -2.10
C ASP A 154 -18.61 -8.87 -2.56
N ALA A 155 -18.40 -8.06 -3.60
CA ALA A 155 -19.41 -7.12 -4.08
C ALA A 155 -20.74 -7.85 -4.36
N PRO A 156 -21.89 -7.34 -3.86
CA PRO A 156 -23.19 -7.92 -4.17
C PRO A 156 -23.51 -7.77 -5.66
N HIS A 157 -24.41 -8.60 -6.16
CA HIS A 157 -24.97 -8.39 -7.50
C HIS A 157 -25.86 -7.15 -7.51
N THR A 158 -25.36 -6.05 -8.08
CA THR A 158 -26.09 -4.77 -8.19
C THR A 158 -26.52 -4.50 -9.64
N PRO A 159 -27.83 -4.42 -9.95
CA PRO A 159 -28.30 -4.13 -11.30
C PRO A 159 -27.98 -2.69 -11.74
N LEU A 160 -26.95 -2.52 -12.56
CA LEU A 160 -26.58 -1.23 -13.14
C LEU A 160 -27.51 -0.82 -14.29
N ARG A 161 -28.16 0.35 -14.17
CA ARG A 161 -29.01 0.93 -15.23
C ARG A 161 -28.21 1.68 -16.30
N VAL A 162 -27.08 2.26 -15.91
CA VAL A 162 -26.23 3.07 -16.80
C VAL A 162 -25.40 2.14 -17.71
N LYS A 163 -25.63 2.24 -19.02
CA LYS A 163 -24.97 1.37 -20.02
C LYS A 163 -23.44 1.45 -19.98
N SER A 164 -22.88 2.65 -19.82
CA SER A 164 -21.43 2.84 -19.72
C SER A 164 -20.84 2.23 -18.46
N SER A 165 -21.51 2.35 -17.30
CA SER A 165 -21.08 1.69 -16.06
C SER A 165 -21.11 0.18 -16.18
N LYS A 166 -22.16 -0.39 -16.80
CA LYS A 166 -22.24 -1.83 -17.05
C LYS A 166 -21.12 -2.32 -17.96
N ALA A 167 -20.83 -1.58 -19.04
CA ALA A 167 -19.73 -1.91 -19.94
C ALA A 167 -18.37 -1.80 -19.26
N LEU A 168 -18.16 -0.78 -18.42
CA LEU A 168 -16.92 -0.60 -17.67
C LEU A 168 -16.72 -1.69 -16.62
N LEU A 169 -17.76 -2.04 -15.85
CA LEU A 169 -17.69 -3.15 -14.89
C LEU A 169 -17.31 -4.46 -15.58
N HIS A 170 -17.95 -4.75 -16.71
CA HIS A 170 -17.62 -5.93 -17.51
C HIS A 170 -16.14 -5.91 -17.96
N CYS A 171 -15.65 -4.76 -18.43
CA CYS A 171 -14.23 -4.58 -18.77
C CYS A 171 -13.31 -4.88 -17.57
N ILE A 172 -13.64 -4.34 -16.39
CA ILE A 172 -12.88 -4.58 -15.15
C ILE A 172 -12.87 -6.07 -14.79
N GLU A 173 -14.02 -6.74 -14.85
CA GLU A 173 -14.13 -8.17 -14.52
C GLU A 173 -13.35 -9.06 -15.48
N GLN A 174 -13.33 -8.74 -16.77
CA GLN A 174 -12.60 -9.54 -17.77
C GLN A 174 -11.08 -9.36 -17.69
N ASN A 175 -10.60 -8.16 -17.31
CA ASN A 175 -9.17 -7.84 -17.36
C ASN A 175 -8.47 -7.92 -16.01
N PHE A 176 -9.16 -7.59 -14.91
CA PHE A 176 -8.57 -7.48 -13.57
C PHE A 176 -9.24 -8.39 -12.55
N GLY A 177 -10.52 -8.74 -12.75
CA GLY A 177 -11.29 -9.50 -11.76
C GLY A 177 -11.40 -8.71 -10.45
N THR A 178 -10.78 -9.22 -9.39
CA THR A 178 -10.67 -8.57 -8.07
C THR A 178 -9.30 -7.95 -7.79
N LEU A 179 -8.35 -8.04 -8.73
CA LEU A 179 -7.06 -7.37 -8.60
C LEU A 179 -7.24 -5.85 -8.76
N ALA A 180 -6.39 -5.09 -8.06
CA ALA A 180 -6.35 -3.65 -8.21
C ALA A 180 -5.96 -3.25 -9.63
N PHE A 181 -6.45 -2.09 -10.06
CA PHE A 181 -6.15 -1.49 -11.35
C PHE A 181 -6.02 0.03 -11.20
N CYS A 182 -5.51 0.69 -12.25
CA CYS A 182 -5.42 2.13 -12.30
C CYS A 182 -6.06 2.71 -13.55
N ARG A 183 -6.35 4.02 -13.55
CA ARG A 183 -6.96 4.72 -14.70
C ARG A 183 -6.19 4.55 -16.01
N ARG A 184 -4.85 4.48 -15.96
CA ARG A 184 -4.01 4.29 -17.18
C ARG A 184 -4.34 2.99 -17.88
N TRP A 185 -4.51 1.91 -17.11
CA TRP A 185 -4.85 0.61 -17.69
C TRP A 185 -6.24 0.59 -18.32
N LEU A 186 -7.19 1.36 -17.78
CA LEU A 186 -8.48 1.57 -18.44
C LEU A 186 -8.31 2.32 -19.77
N ASP A 187 -7.49 3.37 -19.80
CA ASP A 187 -7.18 4.10 -21.02
C ASP A 187 -6.50 3.21 -22.07
N ASP A 188 -5.54 2.37 -21.66
CA ASP A 188 -4.83 1.41 -22.52
C ASP A 188 -5.78 0.35 -23.12
N LEU A 189 -6.85 0.01 -22.39
CA LEU A 189 -7.96 -0.85 -22.86
C LEU A 189 -9.01 -0.08 -23.71
N GLY A 190 -8.74 1.18 -24.05
CA GLY A 190 -9.61 2.02 -24.87
C GLY A 190 -10.79 2.66 -24.12
N GLN A 191 -10.86 2.55 -22.79
CA GLN A 191 -11.93 3.13 -21.96
C GLN A 191 -11.67 4.61 -21.65
N THR A 192 -11.41 5.46 -22.65
CA THR A 192 -10.91 6.83 -22.48
C THR A 192 -11.88 7.85 -21.85
N ARG A 193 -13.14 7.46 -21.59
CA ARG A 193 -14.17 8.31 -20.94
C ARG A 193 -14.77 7.63 -19.72
N HIS A 194 -13.94 6.96 -18.92
CA HIS A 194 -14.37 6.09 -17.83
C HIS A 194 -14.78 6.81 -16.53
N LEU A 195 -14.40 8.07 -16.31
CA LEU A 195 -14.51 8.73 -14.99
C LEU A 195 -15.92 8.71 -14.37
N MET A 196 -16.96 9.06 -15.13
CA MET A 196 -18.34 9.08 -14.60
C MET A 196 -18.87 7.66 -14.35
N ALA A 197 -18.52 6.71 -15.22
CA ALA A 197 -18.87 5.30 -15.06
C ALA A 197 -18.17 4.73 -13.81
N LEU A 198 -16.88 5.04 -13.62
CA LEU A 198 -16.10 4.62 -12.47
C LEU A 198 -16.67 5.19 -11.17
N LYS A 199 -17.01 6.49 -11.14
CA LYS A 199 -17.71 7.10 -10.01
C LYS A 199 -19.02 6.37 -9.70
N ASN A 200 -19.81 6.03 -10.72
CA ASN A 200 -21.05 5.29 -10.51
C ASN A 200 -20.82 3.88 -9.95
N LEU A 201 -19.74 3.19 -10.33
CA LEU A 201 -19.37 1.90 -9.72
C LEU A 201 -18.95 2.05 -8.25
N VAL A 202 -18.23 3.13 -7.92
CA VAL A 202 -17.87 3.49 -6.55
C VAL A 202 -19.11 3.80 -5.71
N ASP A 203 -20.01 4.65 -6.21
CA ASP A 203 -21.25 5.02 -5.51
C ASP A 203 -22.21 3.82 -5.29
N ASN A 204 -21.96 2.68 -5.93
CA ASN A 204 -22.75 1.45 -5.81
C ASN A 204 -21.99 0.31 -5.10
N ASP A 205 -20.87 0.62 -4.43
CA ASP A 205 -20.05 -0.33 -3.67
C ASP A 205 -19.55 -1.53 -4.49
N LEU A 206 -19.40 -1.36 -5.81
CA LEU A 206 -18.86 -2.39 -6.70
C LEU A 206 -17.35 -2.25 -6.88
N VAL A 207 -16.84 -1.03 -6.78
CA VAL A 207 -15.43 -0.69 -6.90
C VAL A 207 -15.07 0.24 -5.75
N GLN A 208 -13.94 0.00 -5.10
CA GLN A 208 -13.42 0.86 -4.06
C GLN A 208 -12.29 1.74 -4.62
N PRO A 209 -12.31 3.06 -4.36
CA PRO A 209 -11.19 3.94 -4.66
C PRO A 209 -10.09 3.81 -3.60
N TYR A 210 -8.84 3.89 -4.03
CA TYR A 210 -7.66 3.93 -3.16
C TYR A 210 -6.86 5.19 -3.52
N PRO A 211 -7.20 6.36 -2.94
CA PRO A 211 -6.47 7.60 -3.19
C PRO A 211 -5.05 7.56 -2.60
N PRO A 212 -4.14 8.42 -3.08
CA PRO A 212 -2.81 8.56 -2.48
C PRO A 212 -2.88 8.87 -0.98
N LEU A 213 -1.96 8.26 -0.24
CA LEU A 213 -1.86 8.38 1.22
C LEU A 213 -0.62 9.21 1.58
N CYS A 214 -0.84 10.38 2.16
CA CYS A 214 0.19 11.40 2.38
C CYS A 214 0.31 11.77 3.86
N ASP A 215 1.54 11.88 4.35
CA ASP A 215 1.84 12.58 5.62
C ASP A 215 1.88 14.10 5.36
N VAL A 216 2.14 14.90 6.39
CA VAL A 216 2.16 16.36 6.31
C VAL A 216 3.14 16.88 5.26
N LYS A 217 2.72 17.92 4.54
CA LYS A 217 3.53 18.59 3.53
C LYS A 217 4.93 18.95 4.06
N GLY A 218 5.95 18.60 3.30
CA GLY A 218 7.36 18.83 3.65
C GLY A 218 8.00 17.72 4.48
N SER A 219 7.26 16.66 4.83
CA SER A 219 7.84 15.43 5.37
C SER A 219 8.24 14.45 4.28
N TYR A 220 9.06 13.47 4.65
CA TYR A 220 9.50 12.37 3.80
C TYR A 220 9.05 11.05 4.41
N VAL A 221 8.59 10.14 3.56
CA VAL A 221 8.16 8.79 3.92
C VAL A 221 8.92 7.81 3.03
N THR A 222 9.44 6.74 3.63
CA THR A 222 10.09 5.61 2.94
C THR A 222 9.35 4.32 3.24
N GLN A 223 9.46 3.35 2.34
CA GLN A 223 8.85 2.01 2.43
C GLN A 223 9.89 0.94 2.07
N MET A 224 9.75 -0.21 2.72
CA MET A 224 10.33 -1.49 2.29
C MET A 224 9.30 -2.57 2.54
N GLU A 225 9.23 -3.55 1.64
CA GLU A 225 8.24 -4.62 1.74
C GLU A 225 8.73 -5.93 1.15
N HIS A 226 8.32 -7.04 1.76
CA HIS A 226 8.41 -8.37 1.16
C HIS A 226 7.16 -9.20 1.41
N THR A 227 6.79 -9.99 0.41
CA THR A 227 5.87 -11.12 0.58
C THR A 227 6.60 -12.32 1.21
N ILE A 228 6.01 -12.89 2.25
CA ILE A 228 6.45 -14.13 2.89
C ILE A 228 5.36 -15.21 2.82
N LEU A 229 5.80 -16.46 2.91
CA LEU A 229 4.96 -17.65 3.04
C LEU A 229 5.29 -18.33 4.36
N LEU A 230 4.26 -18.64 5.15
CA LEU A 230 4.37 -19.32 6.44
C LEU A 230 4.16 -20.83 6.32
#